data_AF-A0A2E9TBD9-F1
#
_entry.id   AF-A0A2E9TBD9-F1
#
_cell.length_a   1.000
_cell.length_b   1.000
_cell.length_c   1.000
_cell.angle_alpha   90.00
_cell.angle_beta   90.00
_cell.angle_gamma   90.00
#
_symmetry.space_group_name_H-M   'P 1'
#
loop_
_entity.id
_entity.type
_entity.pdbx_description
1 polymer ?
#
loop_
_entity_poly.entity_id
_entity_poly.type
_entity_poly.pdbx_seq_one_letter_code
_entity_poly.pdbx_strand_id
1 'polypeptide(L)'
;MFRMDHRVVVRSGIDEYLTGVKAAVEGLSPVELYRQPAPNSNHIAWSVWHMAGAENHWYDRYIEGGEPVWTAEGFRTMLKLPPIAPPAGVLANAPTNRVTVF
;
A
#
# COMPACT_ATOMS: atom_id res chain seq x y z
N MET A 1 -18.81 26.62 20.35
CA MET A 1 -17.47 26.08 20.70
C MET A 1 -17.27 24.79 19.92
N PHE A 2 -16.44 24.79 18.87
CA PHE A 2 -16.12 23.56 18.15
C PHE A 2 -15.29 22.67 19.06
N ARG A 3 -15.83 21.50 19.42
CA ARG A 3 -15.12 20.51 20.23
C ARG A 3 -14.22 19.72 19.29
N MET A 4 -12.92 20.00 19.31
CA MET A 4 -11.94 19.18 18.60
C MET A 4 -11.79 17.86 19.35
N ASP A 5 -12.47 16.81 18.86
CA ASP A 5 -12.27 15.46 19.37
C ASP A 5 -11.22 14.70 18.52
N HIS A 6 -10.60 13.69 19.11
CA HIS A 6 -9.49 12.94 18.49
C HIS A 6 -9.86 12.33 17.13
N ARG A 7 -11.13 12.00 16.88
CA ARG A 7 -11.60 11.46 15.59
C ARG A 7 -11.50 12.49 14.47
N VAL A 8 -11.70 13.78 14.77
CA VAL A 8 -11.54 14.85 13.78
C VAL A 8 -10.08 14.95 13.34
N VAL A 9 -9.14 14.85 14.28
CA VAL A 9 -7.69 14.88 13.99
C VAL A 9 -7.26 13.65 13.19
N VAL A 10 -7.71 12.45 13.61
CA VAL A 10 -7.41 11.20 12.89
C VAL A 10 -7.97 11.25 11.46
N ARG A 11 -9.20 11.74 11.28
CA ARG A 11 -9.79 11.89 9.95
C ARG A 11 -9.01 12.87 9.07
N SER A 12 -8.62 14.03 9.60
CA SER A 12 -7.79 15.01 8.87
C SER A 12 -6.50 14.37 8.37
N GLY A 13 -5.81 13.59 9.21
CA GLY A 13 -4.57 12.93 8.84
C GLY A 13 -4.75 11.92 7.69
N ILE A 14 -5.83 11.13 7.71
CA ILE A 14 -6.16 10.18 6.64
C ILE A 14 -6.52 10.93 5.34
N ASP A 15 -7.30 12.01 5.43
CA ASP A 15 -7.70 12.83 4.28
C ASP A 15 -6.50 13.53 3.62
N GLU A 16 -5.59 14.10 4.43
CA GLU A 16 -4.36 14.74 3.97
C GLU A 16 -3.45 13.73 3.27
N TYR A 17 -3.28 12.56 3.87
CA TYR A 17 -2.53 11.44 3.30
C TYR A 17 -3.11 11.02 1.94
N LEU A 18 -4.42 10.76 1.86
CA LEU A 18 -5.07 10.34 0.63
C LEU A 18 -4.95 11.41 -0.47
N THR A 19 -5.08 12.67 -0.09
CA THR A 19 -4.90 13.81 -1.00
C THR A 19 -3.48 13.84 -1.56
N GLY A 20 -2.47 13.68 -0.70
CA GLY A 20 -1.08 13.63 -1.12
C GLY A 20 -0.76 12.47 -2.06
N VAL A 21 -1.28 11.28 -1.77
CA VAL A 21 -1.11 10.10 -2.64
C VAL A 21 -1.74 10.33 -4.00
N LYS A 22 -2.98 10.85 -4.05
CA LYS A 22 -3.66 11.15 -5.32
C LYS A 22 -2.89 12.16 -6.17
N ALA A 23 -2.43 13.25 -5.56
CA ALA A 23 -1.63 14.25 -6.25
C ALA A 23 -0.29 13.68 -6.77
N ALA A 24 0.35 12.80 -6.01
CA ALA A 24 1.63 12.19 -6.39
C ALA A 24 1.53 11.23 -7.60
N VAL A 25 0.35 10.64 -7.85
CA VAL A 25 0.12 9.73 -8.98
C VAL A 25 -0.66 10.36 -10.13
N GLU A 26 -1.12 11.59 -9.96
CA GLU A 26 -1.91 12.29 -10.96
C GLU A 26 -1.10 12.48 -12.25
N GLY A 27 -1.70 12.11 -13.38
CA GLY A 27 -1.08 12.25 -14.70
C GLY A 27 -0.01 11.20 -15.05
N LEU A 28 0.34 10.29 -14.14
CA LEU A 28 1.30 9.23 -14.44
C LEU A 28 0.69 8.18 -15.38
N SER A 29 1.43 7.84 -16.43
CA SER A 29 1.12 6.70 -17.28
C SER A 29 1.38 5.37 -16.55
N PRO A 30 0.81 4.25 -17.04
CA PRO A 30 1.13 2.92 -16.50
C PRO A 30 2.64 2.62 -16.50
N VAL A 31 3.36 3.01 -17.55
CA VAL A 31 4.82 2.79 -17.63
C VAL A 31 5.56 3.53 -16.52
N GLU A 32 5.14 4.75 -16.20
CA GLU A 32 5.73 5.54 -15.12
C GLU A 32 5.38 4.98 -13.74
N LEU A 33 4.14 4.52 -13.54
CA LEU A 33 3.71 3.84 -12.31
C LEU A 33 4.53 2.57 -12.00
N TYR A 34 4.99 1.86 -13.03
CA TYR A 34 5.82 0.66 -12.92
C TYR A 34 7.33 0.94 -13.05
N ARG A 35 7.75 2.20 -13.17
CA ARG A 35 9.17 2.55 -13.28
C ARG A 35 9.88 2.24 -11.96
N GLN A 36 10.96 1.46 -12.04
CA GLN A 36 11.88 1.22 -10.93
C GLN A 36 13.12 2.11 -11.07
N PRO A 37 13.44 2.96 -10.09
CA PRO A 37 14.61 3.83 -10.16
C PRO A 37 15.93 3.08 -9.99
N ALA A 38 15.92 1.94 -9.30
CA ALA A 38 17.06 1.03 -9.14
C ALA A 38 16.60 -0.44 -9.01
N PRO A 39 17.47 -1.43 -9.28
CA PRO A 39 17.09 -2.86 -9.28
C PRO A 39 16.53 -3.40 -7.95
N ASN A 40 16.78 -2.71 -6.84
CA ASN A 40 16.29 -3.06 -5.51
C ASN A 40 15.19 -2.11 -5.00
N SER A 41 14.68 -1.21 -5.85
CA SER A 41 13.63 -0.26 -5.50
C SER A 41 12.27 -0.75 -5.92
N ASN A 42 11.27 -0.52 -5.07
CA ASN A 42 9.88 -0.72 -5.44
C ASN A 42 9.45 0.34 -6.46
N HIS A 43 8.53 -0.03 -7.35
CA HIS A 43 7.89 0.94 -8.25
C HIS A 43 6.77 1.70 -7.53
N ILE A 44 6.29 2.80 -8.12
CA ILE A 44 5.29 3.69 -7.52
C ILE A 44 3.99 2.91 -7.21
N ALA A 45 3.52 2.08 -8.14
CA ALA A 45 2.30 1.29 -7.92
C ALA A 45 2.41 0.31 -6.73
N TRP A 46 3.60 -0.23 -6.44
CA TRP A 46 3.83 -1.07 -5.27
C TRP A 46 3.70 -0.24 -3.99
N SER A 47 4.22 0.99 -3.99
CA SER A 47 4.19 1.87 -2.81
C SER A 47 2.75 2.25 -2.45
N VAL A 48 1.96 2.65 -3.45
CA VAL A 48 0.53 2.97 -3.26
C VAL A 48 -0.23 1.76 -2.72
N TRP A 49 -0.02 0.59 -3.31
CA TRP A 49 -0.62 -0.65 -2.82
C TRP A 49 -0.18 -0.99 -1.39
N HIS A 50 1.10 -0.86 -1.08
CA HIS A 50 1.64 -1.20 0.24
C HIS A 50 1.05 -0.31 1.34
N MET A 51 0.89 0.98 1.06
CA MET A 51 0.32 1.93 2.01
C MET A 51 -1.17 1.65 2.25
N ALA A 52 -1.96 1.43 1.19
CA ALA A 52 -3.37 1.06 1.31
C ALA A 52 -3.57 -0.33 1.97
N GLY A 53 -2.67 -1.27 1.69
CA GLY A 53 -2.63 -2.60 2.28
C GLY A 53 -2.38 -2.57 3.79
N ALA A 54 -1.45 -1.73 4.24
CA ALA A 54 -1.15 -1.54 5.65
C ALA A 54 -2.34 -0.92 6.39
N GLU A 55 -2.96 0.12 5.84
CA GLU A 55 -4.14 0.76 6.43
C GLU A 55 -5.31 -0.21 6.60
N ASN A 56 -5.64 -0.96 5.54
CA ASN A 56 -6.71 -1.96 5.60
C ASN A 56 -6.41 -3.06 6.63
N HIS A 57 -5.18 -3.58 6.65
CA HIS A 57 -4.80 -4.62 7.62
C HIS A 57 -5.02 -4.17 9.07
N TRP A 58 -4.67 -2.92 9.40
CA TRP A 58 -4.90 -2.38 10.74
C TRP A 58 -6.38 -2.19 11.06
N TYR A 59 -7.16 -1.74 10.09
CA TYR A 59 -8.60 -1.61 10.21
C TYR A 59 -9.26 -2.97 10.46
N ASP A 60 -8.95 -3.98 9.65
CA ASP A 60 -9.52 -5.32 9.81
C ASP A 60 -9.11 -5.95 11.15
N ARG A 61 -7.84 -5.79 11.53
CA ARG A 61 -7.28 -6.42 12.72
C ARG A 61 -7.81 -5.83 14.02
N TYR A 62 -8.11 -4.53 14.05
CA TYR A 62 -8.42 -3.82 15.29
C TYR A 62 -9.82 -3.22 15.37
N ILE A 63 -10.53 -3.07 14.25
CA ILE A 63 -11.83 -2.38 14.20
C ILE A 63 -12.94 -3.35 13.79
N GLU A 64 -12.90 -3.92 12.60
CA GLU A 64 -14.03 -4.69 12.05
C GLU A 64 -13.95 -6.20 12.34
N GLY A 65 -12.74 -6.80 12.30
CA GLY A 65 -12.56 -8.24 12.44
C GLY A 65 -13.02 -9.00 11.20
N GLY A 66 -12.19 -9.04 10.15
CA GLY A 66 -12.50 -9.71 8.88
C GLY A 66 -11.25 -10.13 8.09
N GLU A 67 -11.43 -10.85 6.98
CA GLU A 67 -10.35 -11.07 6.03
C GLU A 67 -10.01 -9.75 5.31
N PRO A 68 -8.72 -9.44 5.08
CA PRO A 68 -8.36 -8.23 4.37
C PRO A 68 -8.95 -8.20 2.97
N VAL A 69 -9.56 -7.07 2.61
CA VAL A 69 -10.15 -6.83 1.28
C VAL A 69 -9.17 -7.17 0.14
N TRP A 70 -7.86 -7.07 0.41
CA TRP A 70 -6.77 -7.36 -0.52
C TRP A 70 -6.53 -8.84 -0.83
N THR A 71 -7.10 -9.79 -0.07
CA THR A 71 -7.07 -11.22 -0.43
C THR A 71 -8.05 -11.55 -1.56
N ALA A 72 -9.00 -10.65 -1.87
CA ALA A 72 -10.18 -11.01 -2.65
C ALA A 72 -10.11 -10.79 -4.18
N GLU A 73 -9.17 -10.01 -4.75
CA GLU A 73 -9.34 -9.58 -6.16
C GLU A 73 -8.08 -9.58 -7.04
N GLY A 74 -7.17 -10.53 -6.87
CA GLY A 74 -6.09 -10.75 -7.86
C GLY A 74 -5.07 -9.61 -7.98
N PHE A 75 -5.04 -8.66 -7.04
CA PHE A 75 -4.12 -7.52 -6.99
C PHE A 75 -2.66 -7.92 -7.12
N ARG A 76 -2.29 -9.08 -6.56
CA ARG A 76 -0.95 -9.64 -6.69
C ARG A 76 -0.55 -9.88 -8.15
N THR A 77 -1.48 -10.39 -8.96
CA THR A 77 -1.28 -10.59 -10.40
C THR A 77 -1.26 -9.25 -11.12
N MET A 78 -2.20 -8.36 -10.81
CA MET A 78 -2.31 -7.05 -11.46
C MET A 78 -1.07 -6.17 -11.25
N LEU A 79 -0.54 -6.17 -10.02
CA LEU A 79 0.58 -5.33 -9.59
C LEU A 79 1.93 -6.04 -9.67
N LYS A 80 1.98 -7.29 -10.17
CA LYS A 80 3.19 -8.10 -10.27
C LYS A 80 3.96 -8.20 -8.94
N LEU A 81 3.23 -8.39 -7.84
CA LEU A 81 3.82 -8.43 -6.50
C LEU A 81 4.61 -9.73 -6.27
N PRO A 82 5.71 -9.70 -5.50
CA PRO A 82 6.51 -10.90 -5.21
C PRO A 82 5.73 -11.96 -4.43
N PRO A 83 6.15 -13.24 -4.47
CA PRO A 83 5.53 -14.30 -3.69
C PRO A 83 5.69 -14.12 -2.17
N ILE A 84 4.55 -14.00 -1.47
CA ILE A 84 4.36 -13.88 0.00
C ILE A 84 5.37 -12.97 0.71
N ALA A 85 4.93 -11.75 1.01
CA ALA A 85 5.35 -11.09 2.24
C ALA A 85 4.49 -11.65 3.41
N PRO A 86 5.07 -12.01 4.56
CA PRO A 86 4.29 -12.38 5.75
C PRO A 86 3.38 -11.23 6.20
N PRO A 87 2.33 -11.50 7.01
CA PRO A 87 1.35 -10.48 7.38
C PRO A 87 2.06 -9.35 8.13
N ALA A 88 1.84 -8.12 7.64
CA ALA A 88 2.24 -6.83 8.20
C ALA A 88 3.62 -6.77 8.89
N GLY A 89 4.59 -6.19 8.16
CA GLY A 89 5.73 -5.52 8.79
C GLY A 89 7.07 -6.25 8.72
N VAL A 90 7.16 -7.44 8.11
CA VAL A 90 8.46 -8.07 7.86
C VAL A 90 8.67 -8.21 6.36
N LEU A 91 9.80 -7.67 5.89
CA LEU A 91 10.25 -7.51 4.50
C LEU A 91 9.93 -6.15 3.84
N ALA A 92 10.27 -5.06 4.53
CA ALA A 92 10.45 -3.74 3.92
C ALA A 92 11.57 -3.65 2.86
N ASN A 93 12.24 -4.77 2.51
CA ASN A 93 13.41 -4.79 1.63
C ASN A 93 13.58 -6.10 0.83
N ALA A 94 12.52 -6.85 0.51
CA ALA A 94 12.70 -7.98 -0.42
C ALA A 94 12.90 -7.42 -1.84
N PRO A 95 14.11 -7.50 -2.44
CA PRO A 95 14.32 -7.02 -3.79
C PRO A 95 13.38 -7.78 -4.73
N THR A 96 12.77 -7.08 -5.68
CA THR A 96 11.83 -7.59 -6.69
C THR A 96 12.45 -8.61 -7.67
N ASN A 97 13.62 -9.18 -7.34
CA ASN A 97 14.39 -10.02 -8.25
C ASN A 97 14.95 -11.32 -7.64
N ARG A 98 14.28 -11.91 -6.65
CA ARG A 98 14.52 -13.34 -6.34
C ARG A 98 13.64 -14.24 -7.20
N VAL A 99 14.05 -14.37 -8.46
CA VAL A 99 14.05 -15.69 -9.09
C VAL A 99 15.03 -16.53 -8.28
N THR A 100 14.53 -17.49 -7.50
CA THR A 100 15.35 -18.63 -7.12
C THR A 100 14.75 -19.80 -7.86
N VAL A 101 15.41 -20.15 -8.97
CA VAL A 101 15.35 -21.51 -9.51
C VAL A 101 15.83 -22.43 -8.39
N PHE A 102 14.92 -23.28 -7.93
CA PHE A 102 15.00 -24.66 -7.43
C PHE A 102 13.88 -24.87 -6.41
#